data_AF-A0A7D7A0V8-F1
#
_entry.id   AF-A0A7D7A0V8-F1
#
_cell.length_a   1.000
_cell.length_b   1.000
_cell.length_c   1.000
_cell.angle_alpha   90.00
_cell.angle_beta   90.00
_cell.angle_gamma   90.00
#
_symmetry.space_group_name_H-M   'P 1'
#
loop_
_entity.id
_entity.type
_entity.pdbx_description
1 polymer ?
#
loop_
_entity_poly.entity_id
_entity_poly.type
_entity_poly.pdbx_seq_one_letter_code
_entity_poly.pdbx_strand_id
1 'polypeptide(L)'
;MAKYEKAIKGNFNDIVRHLEKDIGSSGISMNLVDESNYSYSGMEVAVRVYDKYFMRNGNRASLSLTIVGHDSDIFVSAIGAGGGQGIFFNFSLGAEDDMVDLVRYSIDKFK
;
A
#
# COMPACT_ATOMS: atom_id res chain seq x y z
N MET A 1 -0.76 1.71 -13.34
CA MET A 1 -1.64 1.84 -12.15
C MET A 1 -2.13 0.46 -11.77
N ALA A 2 -1.83 0.04 -10.55
CA ALA A 2 -2.25 -1.24 -9.98
C ALA A 2 -3.14 -0.99 -8.75
N LYS A 3 -4.05 -1.92 -8.45
CA LYS A 3 -4.95 -1.80 -7.30
C LYS A 3 -5.19 -3.13 -6.61
N TYR A 4 -5.21 -3.10 -5.29
CA TYR A 4 -5.66 -4.19 -4.43
C TYR A 4 -6.61 -3.65 -3.38
N GLU A 5 -7.75 -4.32 -3.23
CA GLU A 5 -8.77 -3.99 -2.23
C GLU A 5 -9.26 -5.27 -1.57
N LYS A 6 -9.37 -5.27 -0.24
CA LYS A 6 -9.88 -6.43 0.50
C LYS A 6 -10.55 -5.99 1.80
N ALA A 7 -11.69 -6.59 2.09
CA ALA A 7 -12.31 -6.55 3.41
C ALA A 7 -11.82 -7.75 4.23
N ILE A 8 -11.39 -7.49 5.46
CA ILE A 8 -10.89 -8.49 6.40
C ILE A 8 -11.46 -8.20 7.80
N LYS A 9 -11.35 -9.18 8.69
CA LYS A 9 -11.67 -9.01 10.11
C LYS A 9 -10.37 -8.90 10.91
N GLY A 10 -10.36 -8.04 11.92
CA GLY A 10 -9.20 -7.91 12.82
C GLY A 10 -9.22 -6.63 13.63
N ASN A 11 -8.14 -6.40 14.37
CA ASN A 11 -7.91 -5.13 15.04
C ASN A 11 -7.22 -4.14 14.10
N PHE A 12 -7.77 -2.94 13.98
CA PHE A 12 -7.26 -1.89 13.09
C PHE A 12 -5.77 -1.59 13.32
N ASN A 13 -5.37 -1.36 14.56
CA ASN A 13 -3.99 -0.99 14.92
C ASN A 13 -3.00 -2.15 14.73
N ASP A 14 -3.44 -3.40 14.86
CA ASP A 14 -2.60 -4.57 14.55
C ASP A 14 -2.34 -4.66 13.04
N ILE A 15 -3.38 -4.45 12.20
CA ILE A 15 -3.25 -4.50 10.74
C ILE A 15 -2.39 -3.37 10.21
N VAL A 16 -2.56 -2.13 10.70
CA VAL A 16 -1.72 -0.99 10.34
C VAL A 16 -0.25 -1.29 10.65
N ARG A 17 0.06 -1.72 11.88
CA ARG A 17 1.43 -2.05 12.29
C ARG A 17 2.02 -3.22 11.52
N HIS A 18 1.21 -4.24 11.21
CA HIS A 18 1.65 -5.38 10.42
C HIS A 18 2.05 -4.95 9.00
N LEU A 19 1.21 -4.15 8.34
CA LEU A 19 1.48 -3.62 7.01
C LEU A 19 2.71 -2.70 7.00
N GLU A 20 2.82 -1.77 7.95
CA GLU A 20 3.98 -0.87 8.06
C GLU A 20 5.28 -1.66 8.25
N LYS A 21 5.25 -2.69 9.11
CA LYS A 21 6.40 -3.55 9.36
C LYS A 21 6.77 -4.36 8.11
N ASP A 22 5.80 -5.01 7.46
CA ASP A 22 6.07 -5.83 6.29
C ASP A 22 6.57 -4.98 5.11
N ILE A 23 6.01 -3.78 4.92
CA ILE A 23 6.48 -2.82 3.93
C ILE A 23 7.92 -2.38 4.24
N GLY A 24 8.17 -1.93 5.47
CA GLY A 24 9.47 -1.42 5.89
C GLY A 24 10.58 -2.48 5.96
N SER A 25 10.22 -3.74 6.20
CA SER A 25 11.17 -4.87 6.26
C SER A 25 11.27 -5.64 4.95
N SER A 26 10.47 -5.30 3.94
CA SER A 26 10.55 -5.96 2.64
C SER A 26 11.88 -5.67 1.95
N GLY A 27 12.38 -6.63 1.17
CA GLY A 27 13.53 -6.41 0.27
C GLY A 27 13.22 -5.40 -0.85
N ILE A 28 11.97 -4.97 -0.96
CA ILE A 28 11.48 -3.87 -1.80
C ILE A 28 11.44 -2.63 -0.89
N SER A 29 12.59 -2.05 -0.55
CA SER A 29 12.63 -0.85 0.29
C SER A 29 11.78 0.27 -0.35
N MET A 30 10.67 0.63 0.30
CA MET A 30 9.80 1.75 -0.05
C MET A 30 9.93 2.81 1.06
N ASN A 31 10.04 4.07 0.68
CA ASN A 31 10.15 5.17 1.63
C ASN A 31 8.76 5.63 2.03
N LEU A 32 8.48 5.75 3.33
CA LEU A 32 7.30 6.46 3.80
C LEU A 32 7.48 7.94 3.52
N VAL A 33 6.61 8.51 2.69
CA VAL A 33 6.61 9.91 2.28
C VAL A 33 5.81 10.74 3.27
N ASP A 34 4.61 10.27 3.59
CA ASP A 34 3.70 10.95 4.51
C ASP A 34 2.66 9.98 5.06
N GLU A 35 2.01 10.39 6.15
CA GLU A 35 0.95 9.64 6.80
C GLU A 35 -0.14 10.53 7.38
N SER A 36 -1.34 9.98 7.48
CA SER A 36 -2.46 10.61 8.18
C SER A 36 -3.24 9.56 8.94
N ASN A 37 -3.67 9.91 10.15
CA ASN A 37 -4.54 9.08 10.97
C ASN A 37 -5.75 9.93 11.38
N TYR A 38 -6.95 9.39 11.19
CA TYR A 38 -8.20 10.06 11.53
C TYR A 38 -9.13 9.08 12.22
N SER A 39 -9.80 9.53 13.28
CA SER A 39 -10.77 8.72 14.00
C SER A 39 -12.03 9.54 14.22
N TYR A 40 -13.18 8.97 13.91
CA TYR A 40 -14.48 9.61 14.11
C TYR A 40 -15.58 8.59 14.36
N SER A 41 -16.29 8.75 15.47
CA SER A 41 -17.50 7.97 15.80
C SER A 41 -17.32 6.45 15.67
N GLY A 42 -16.19 5.91 16.15
CA GLY A 42 -15.89 4.47 16.07
C GLY A 42 -15.40 3.99 14.70
N MET A 43 -15.18 4.91 13.75
CA MET A 43 -14.39 4.64 12.55
C MET A 43 -12.96 5.13 12.74
N GLU A 44 -12.01 4.34 12.25
CA GLU A 44 -10.58 4.65 12.20
C GLU A 44 -10.11 4.63 10.75
N VAL A 45 -9.27 5.59 10.36
CA VAL A 45 -8.70 5.68 9.02
C VAL A 45 -7.21 5.95 9.14
N ALA A 46 -6.41 5.13 8.47
CA ALA A 46 -4.98 5.33 8.32
C ALA A 46 -4.67 5.47 6.83
N VAL A 47 -4.01 6.56 6.46
CA VAL A 47 -3.46 6.78 5.14
C VAL A 47 -1.94 6.76 5.26
N ARG A 48 -1.28 6.02 4.37
CA ARG A 48 0.16 6.02 4.19
C ARG A 48 0.48 6.24 2.73
N VAL A 49 1.44 7.11 2.46
CA VAL A 49 1.97 7.31 1.11
C VAL A 49 3.40 6.84 1.10
N TYR A 50 3.70 5.87 0.25
CA TYR A 50 5.05 5.41 0.02
C TYR A 50 5.51 5.76 -1.37
N ASP A 51 6.81 5.87 -1.56
CA ASP A 51 7.40 5.89 -2.88
C ASP A 51 8.65 5.03 -3.00
N LYS A 52 8.99 4.71 -4.24
CA LYS A 52 10.17 3.94 -4.56
C LYS A 52 10.70 4.32 -5.93
N TYR A 53 12.02 4.48 -6.01
CA TYR A 53 12.73 4.57 -7.28
C TYR A 53 13.04 3.17 -7.82
N PHE A 54 12.65 2.90 -9.05
CA PHE A 54 12.88 1.63 -9.73
C PHE A 54 14.03 1.79 -10.74
N MET A 55 15.19 1.21 -10.40
CA MET A 55 16.39 1.27 -11.26
C MET A 55 16.17 0.66 -12.65
N ARG A 56 15.32 -0.38 -12.75
CA ARG A 56 15.08 -1.14 -13.99
C ARG A 56 14.52 -0.31 -15.15
N ASN A 57 13.87 0.81 -14.84
CA ASN A 57 13.18 1.68 -15.79
C ASN A 57 13.36 3.17 -15.48
N GLY A 58 14.21 3.51 -14.51
CA GLY A 58 14.55 4.90 -14.18
C GLY A 58 13.36 5.76 -13.76
N ASN A 59 12.31 5.17 -13.20
CA ASN A 59 11.11 5.89 -12.76
C ASN A 59 10.92 5.82 -11.24
N ARG A 60 10.00 6.65 -10.74
CA ARG A 60 9.56 6.62 -9.34
C ARG A 60 8.08 6.31 -9.31
N ALA A 61 7.71 5.21 -8.66
CA ALA A 61 6.31 4.89 -8.40
C ALA A 61 5.95 5.22 -6.95
N SER A 62 4.67 5.45 -6.71
CA SER A 62 4.10 5.68 -5.39
C SER A 62 3.01 4.65 -5.08
N LEU A 63 2.82 4.40 -3.79
CA LEU A 63 1.75 3.58 -3.25
C LEU A 63 0.95 4.43 -2.28
N SER A 64 -0.33 4.61 -2.55
CA SER A 64 -1.29 5.10 -1.57
C SER A 64 -1.95 3.91 -0.89
N LEU A 65 -1.75 3.78 0.41
CA LEU A 65 -2.35 2.76 1.26
C LEU A 65 -3.36 3.42 2.18
N THR A 66 -4.62 3.04 2.05
CA THR A 66 -5.71 3.48 2.92
C THR A 66 -6.28 2.27 3.65
N ILE A 67 -6.35 2.36 4.97
CA ILE A 67 -6.95 1.35 5.84
C ILE A 67 -8.09 2.03 6.56
N VAL A 68 -9.28 1.44 6.50
CA VAL A 68 -10.48 1.91 7.18
C VAL A 68 -10.94 0.82 8.13
N GLY A 69 -11.17 1.15 9.38
CA GLY A 69 -11.69 0.25 10.39
C GLY A 69 -12.99 0.74 11.00
N HIS A 70 -13.89 -0.19 11.28
CA HIS A 70 -15.05 0.02 12.14
C HIS A 70 -15.29 -1.26 12.95
N ASP A 71 -15.18 -1.17 14.27
CA ASP A 71 -15.16 -2.32 15.18
C ASP A 71 -14.09 -3.37 14.78
N SER A 72 -14.53 -4.50 14.20
CA SER A 72 -13.66 -5.57 13.71
C SER A 72 -13.60 -5.63 12.18
N ASP A 73 -14.40 -4.84 11.48
CA ASP A 73 -14.42 -4.76 10.02
C ASP A 73 -13.34 -3.81 9.53
N ILE A 74 -12.42 -4.34 8.73
CA ILE A 74 -11.30 -3.58 8.19
C ILE A 74 -11.34 -3.67 6.67
N PHE A 75 -11.29 -2.52 6.01
CA PHE A 75 -11.11 -2.40 4.57
C PHE A 75 -9.72 -1.86 4.27
N VAL A 76 -8.98 -2.56 3.43
CA VAL A 76 -7.65 -2.16 2.97
C VAL A 76 -7.74 -1.84 1.48
N SER A 77 -7.26 -0.66 1.08
CA SER A 77 -7.10 -0.24 -0.32
C SER A 77 -5.66 0.19 -0.55
N ALA A 78 -5.01 -0.46 -1.51
CA ALA A 78 -3.65 -0.18 -1.95
C ALA A 78 -3.66 0.16 -3.44
N ILE A 79 -3.22 1.37 -3.77
CA ILE A 79 -3.19 1.87 -5.14
C ILE A 79 -1.76 2.28 -5.49
N GLY A 80 -1.17 1.56 -6.44
CA GLY A 80 0.13 1.89 -7.02
C GLY A 80 -0.02 2.80 -8.24
N ALA A 81 0.73 3.90 -8.28
CA ALA A 81 0.72 4.88 -9.36
C ALA A 81 2.12 5.43 -9.68
N GLY A 82 2.22 6.31 -10.67
CA GLY A 82 3.45 7.06 -10.95
C GLY A 82 4.55 6.31 -11.69
N GLY A 83 4.39 5.02 -12.01
CA GLY A 83 5.38 4.20 -12.72
C GLY A 83 5.70 4.62 -14.16
N GLY A 84 5.29 5.79 -14.63
CA GLY A 84 5.57 6.25 -16.00
C GLY A 84 4.79 5.47 -17.07
N GLN A 85 3.98 6.18 -17.83
CA GLN A 85 3.30 5.67 -19.02
C GLN A 85 3.94 6.36 -20.22
N GLY A 86 4.86 5.68 -20.90
CA GLY A 86 5.35 6.16 -22.19
C GLY A 86 4.28 5.94 -23.26
N ILE A 87 4.25 6.80 -24.28
CA ILE A 87 3.20 6.83 -25.32
C ILE A 87 3.15 5.53 -26.15
N PHE A 88 4.23 4.72 -26.14
CA PHE A 88 4.39 3.56 -27.01
C PHE A 88 4.55 2.21 -26.29
N PHE A 89 4.90 2.17 -24.99
CA PHE A 89 5.02 0.94 -24.18
C PHE A 89 4.80 1.28 -22.69
N ASN A 90 4.20 0.36 -21.92
CA ASN A 90 4.08 0.44 -20.46
C ASN A 90 5.48 0.38 -19.80
N PHE A 91 6.19 1.52 -19.77
CA PHE A 91 7.54 1.64 -19.21
C PHE A 91 7.60 1.43 -17.69
N SER A 92 6.47 1.23 -17.02
CA SER A 92 6.46 0.93 -15.61
C SER A 92 7.05 -0.43 -15.25
N LEU A 93 7.17 -1.37 -16.19
CA LEU A 93 7.74 -2.71 -15.97
C LEU A 93 7.24 -3.38 -14.67
N GLY A 94 5.96 -3.18 -14.35
CA GLY A 94 5.31 -3.72 -13.15
C GLY A 94 5.67 -3.01 -11.84
N ALA A 95 6.23 -1.80 -11.87
CA ALA A 95 6.62 -1.07 -10.66
C ALA A 95 5.43 -0.85 -9.72
N GLU A 96 4.26 -0.46 -10.25
CA GLU A 96 3.07 -0.30 -9.42
C GLU A 96 2.54 -1.64 -8.90
N ASP A 97 2.59 -2.68 -9.73
CA ASP A 97 2.18 -4.04 -9.36
C ASP A 97 3.05 -4.60 -8.24
N ASP A 98 4.38 -4.45 -8.31
CA ASP A 98 5.33 -4.88 -7.26
C ASP A 98 4.98 -4.28 -5.89
N MET A 99 4.58 -3.00 -5.85
CA MET A 99 4.21 -2.30 -4.61
C MET A 99 2.86 -2.79 -4.06
N VAL A 100 1.88 -2.98 -4.94
CA VAL A 100 0.52 -3.42 -4.57
C VAL A 100 0.53 -4.90 -4.14
N ASP A 101 1.32 -5.73 -4.83
CA ASP A 101 1.47 -7.14 -4.54
C ASP A 101 2.07 -7.38 -3.16
N LEU A 102 3.02 -6.53 -2.73
CA LEU A 102 3.55 -6.59 -1.37
C LEU A 102 2.45 -6.43 -0.30
N VAL A 103 1.52 -5.48 -0.50
CA VAL A 103 0.37 -5.32 0.40
C VAL A 103 -0.51 -6.56 0.38
N ARG A 104 -0.81 -7.09 -0.81
CA ARG A 104 -1.60 -8.31 -0.95
C ARG A 104 -0.98 -9.48 -0.18
N TYR A 105 0.32 -9.73 -0.37
CA TYR A 105 1.02 -10.82 0.31
C TYR A 105 1.08 -10.62 1.83
N SER A 106 1.22 -9.37 2.29
CA SER A 106 1.22 -9.05 3.71
C SER A 106 -0.14 -9.36 4.35
N ILE A 107 -1.24 -8.94 3.70
CA ILE A 107 -2.61 -9.21 4.16
C ILE A 107 -2.94 -10.70 4.10
N ASP A 108 -2.53 -11.42 3.06
CA ASP A 108 -2.84 -12.85 2.93
C ASP A 108 -2.08 -13.72 3.96
N LYS A 109 -0.96 -13.21 4.50
CA LYS A 109 -0.23 -13.84 5.62
C LYS A 109 -0.82 -13.51 6.99
N PHE A 110 -1.50 -12.37 7.11
CA PHE A 110 -2.16 -11.95 8.33
C PHE A 110 -3.40 -12.83 8.55
N LYS A 111 -3.32 -13.73 9.53
CA LYS A 111 -4.39 -14.65 9.94
C LYS A 111 -4.93 -14.26 11.29
#